data_AF-A0A1N6QVD7-F1
#
_entry.id   AF-A0A1N6QVD7-F1
#
_cell.length_a   1.000
_cell.length_b   1.000
_cell.length_c   1.000
_cell.angle_alpha   90.00
_cell.angle_beta   90.00
_cell.angle_gamma   90.00
#
_symmetry.space_group_name_H-M   'P 1'
#
loop_
_entity.id
_entity.type
_entity.pdbx_description
1 polymer ?
#
loop_
_entity_poly.entity_id
_entity_poly.type
_entity_poly.pdbx_seq_one_letter_code
_entity_poly.pdbx_strand_id
1 'polypeptide(L)'
;MKRFEIYKDIRKRAMIMGLPISLFALQMTSVIGSLLFIIFSFSLLVIILVFLFNGCLYVVLTQLTKHPALLHFKKVFPISISNKKACIAGILVNHDNANKI
;
A
#
# COMPACT_ATOMS: atom_id res chain seq x y z
N MET A 1 -7.11 -17.50 -31.13
CA MET A 1 -6.35 -16.38 -30.53
C MET A 1 -6.45 -16.48 -29.01
N LYS A 2 -5.32 -16.48 -28.28
CA LYS A 2 -5.32 -16.55 -26.81
C LYS A 2 -5.81 -15.21 -26.24
N ARG A 3 -6.84 -15.24 -25.40
CA ARG A 3 -7.31 -14.06 -24.67
C ARG A 3 -6.45 -13.88 -23.42
N PHE A 4 -5.81 -12.73 -23.29
CA PHE A 4 -5.10 -12.35 -22.07
C PHE A 4 -6.03 -11.50 -21.22
N GLU A 5 -6.25 -11.90 -19.97
CA GLU A 5 -6.97 -11.06 -19.02
C GLU A 5 -6.13 -9.82 -18.70
N ILE A 6 -6.78 -8.65 -18.69
CA ILE A 6 -6.12 -7.37 -18.42
C ILE A 6 -5.71 -7.36 -16.94
N TYR A 7 -4.42 -7.59 -16.69
CA TYR A 7 -3.82 -7.63 -15.36
C TYR A 7 -3.85 -6.22 -14.72
N LYS A 8 -4.89 -5.94 -13.92
CA LYS A 8 -5.14 -4.62 -13.31
C LYS A 8 -4.40 -4.40 -11.98
N ASP A 9 -3.74 -5.41 -11.41
CA ASP A 9 -3.17 -5.34 -10.07
C ASP A 9 -1.71 -4.85 -10.00
N ILE A 10 -1.12 -4.43 -11.14
CA ILE A 10 0.26 -3.90 -11.22
C ILE A 10 0.46 -2.73 -10.24
N ARG A 11 -0.53 -1.84 -10.08
CA ARG A 11 -0.42 -0.67 -9.19
C ARG A 11 -0.56 -0.99 -7.71
N LYS A 12 -1.19 -2.11 -7.32
CA LYS A 12 -1.44 -2.43 -5.90
C LYS A 12 -0.23 -2.99 -5.18
N ARG A 13 0.77 -3.47 -5.92
CA ARG A 13 2.02 -3.99 -5.38
C ARG A 13 3.22 -3.14 -5.81
N ALA A 14 3.00 -1.84 -6.03
CA ALA A 14 4.10 -0.91 -6.25
C ALA A 14 4.90 -0.79 -4.94
N MET A 15 6.05 -1.48 -4.90
CA MET A 15 7.02 -1.40 -3.83
C MET A 15 8.23 -0.61 -4.32
N ILE A 16 8.67 0.36 -3.53
CA ILE A 16 9.86 1.17 -3.78
C ILE A 16 10.86 0.83 -2.67
N MET A 17 12.03 0.29 -3.05
CA MET A 17 13.08 -0.16 -2.10
C MET A 17 12.57 -1.12 -1.00
N GLY A 18 11.60 -1.98 -1.32
CA GLY A 18 11.05 -2.94 -0.37
C GLY A 18 9.99 -2.38 0.58
N LEU A 19 9.59 -1.11 0.44
CA LEU A 19 8.47 -0.47 1.13
C LEU A 19 7.29 -0.26 0.18
N PRO A 20 6.03 -0.42 0.63
CA PRO A 20 4.87 0.04 -0.13
C PRO A 20 4.90 1.57 -0.23
N ILE A 21 4.30 2.10 -1.29
CA ILE A 21 4.37 3.54 -1.63
C ILE A 21 3.94 4.48 -0.49
N SER A 22 3.01 4.06 0.37
CA SER A 22 2.58 4.83 1.55
C SER A 22 3.64 4.91 2.63
N LEU A 23 4.27 3.79 2.97
CA LEU A 23 5.37 3.76 3.96
C LEU A 23 6.61 4.47 3.42
N PHE A 24 6.87 4.37 2.12
CA PHE A 24 7.92 5.13 1.47
C PHE A 24 7.67 6.65 1.59
N ALA A 25 6.44 7.11 1.37
CA ALA A 25 6.10 8.51 1.56
C ALA A 25 6.35 8.99 3.00
N LEU A 26 6.00 8.17 4.01
CA LEU A 26 6.28 8.47 5.42
C LEU A 26 7.80 8.64 5.68
N GLN A 27 8.62 7.74 5.14
CA GLN A 27 10.08 7.84 5.23
C GLN A 27 10.59 9.14 4.59
N MET A 28 10.09 9.50 3.41
CA MET A 28 10.50 10.73 2.72
C MET A 28 10.08 11.98 3.50
N THR A 29 8.90 12.00 4.11
CA THR A 29 8.47 13.11 4.98
C THR A 29 9.37 13.24 6.20
N SER A 30 9.79 12.13 6.82
CA SER A 30 10.76 12.15 7.91
C SER A 30 12.10 12.75 7.47
N VAL A 31 12.62 12.32 6.31
CA VAL A 31 13.89 12.84 5.76
C VAL A 31 13.82 14.34 5.51
N ILE A 32 12.74 14.81 4.87
CA ILE A 32 12.53 16.23 4.60
C ILE A 32 12.37 17.01 5.91
N GLY A 33 11.55 16.52 6.84
CA GLY A 33 11.37 17.16 8.15
C GLY A 33 12.67 17.25 8.96
N SER A 34 13.49 16.20 8.94
CA SER A 34 14.81 16.22 9.56
C SER A 34 15.75 17.23 8.93
N LEU A 35 15.70 17.38 7.61
CA LEU A 35 16.52 18.36 6.91
C LEU A 35 16.15 19.78 7.35
N LEU A 36 14.85 20.09 7.43
CA LEU A 36 14.39 21.38 7.96
C LEU A 36 14.87 21.58 9.40
N PHE A 37 14.76 20.57 10.26
CA PHE A 37 15.15 20.67 11.67
C PHE A 37 16.65 20.95 11.86
N ILE A 38 17.50 20.29 11.07
CA ILE A 38 18.96 20.48 11.11
C ILE A 38 19.33 21.93 10.79
N ILE A 39 18.67 22.53 9.78
CA ILE A 39 18.95 23.91 9.36
C ILE A 39 18.61 24.92 10.46
N PHE A 40 17.55 24.69 11.24
CA PHE A 40 17.15 25.60 12.32
C PHE A 40 17.95 25.42 13.62
N SER A 41 18.40 24.19 13.93
CA SER A 41 18.98 23.90 15.24
C SER A 41 20.51 24.00 15.30
N PHE A 42 21.23 23.82 14.20
CA PHE A 42 22.71 23.93 14.08
C PHE A 42 23.55 23.31 15.23
N SER A 43 23.08 22.21 15.83
CA SER A 43 23.81 21.45 16.86
C SER A 43 24.33 20.12 16.31
N LEU A 44 25.61 19.81 16.54
CA LEU A 44 26.24 18.56 16.10
C LEU A 44 25.56 17.31 16.70
N LEU A 45 25.11 17.39 17.96
CA LEU A 45 24.44 16.28 18.62
C LEU A 45 23.08 15.98 17.97
N VAL A 46 22.34 17.04 17.61
CA VAL A 46 21.06 16.94 16.93
C VAL A 46 21.24 16.29 15.56
N ILE A 47 22.28 16.66 14.81
CA ILE A 47 22.56 16.07 13.49
C ILE A 47 22.74 14.56 13.62
N ILE A 48 23.59 14.10 14.56
CA ILE A 48 23.84 12.66 14.78
C ILE A 48 22.55 11.92 15.13
N LEU A 49 21.77 12.44 16.08
CA LEU A 49 20.52 11.82 16.53
C LEU A 49 19.50 11.69 15.39
N VAL A 50 19.39 12.72 14.57
CA VAL A 50 18.44 12.79 13.45
C VAL A 50 18.79 11.79 12.34
N PHE A 51 20.08 11.59 12.05
CA PHE A 51 20.53 10.57 11.13
C PHE A 51 20.22 9.15 11.64
N LEU A 52 20.52 8.89 12.92
CA LEU A 52 20.19 7.63 13.59
C LEU A 52 18.68 7.36 13.58
N PHE A 53 17.87 8.38 13.86
CA PHE A 53 16.41 8.28 13.85
C PHE A 53 15.87 7.89 12.47
N ASN A 54 16.31 8.56 11.39
CA ASN A 54 15.88 8.23 10.04
C ASN A 54 16.28 6.81 9.61
N GLY A 55 17.48 6.35 9.99
CA GLY A 55 17.93 4.99 9.73
C GLY A 55 17.13 3.94 10.50
N CYS A 56 16.88 4.19 11.79
CA CYS A 56 16.08 3.31 12.63
C CYS A 56 14.63 3.21 12.12
N LEU A 57 14.03 4.35 11.77
CA LEU A 57 12.68 4.41 11.21
C LEU A 57 12.58 3.57 9.92
N TYR A 58 13.56 3.69 9.02
CA TYR A 58 13.61 2.89 7.80
C TYR A 58 13.65 1.37 8.08
N VAL A 59 14.49 0.94 9.03
CA VAL A 59 14.61 -0.48 9.40
C VAL A 59 13.31 -1.01 10.00
N VAL A 60 12.69 -0.24 10.90
CA VAL A 60 11.40 -0.60 11.52
C VAL A 60 10.30 -0.73 10.46
N LEU A 61 10.18 0.23 9.54
CA LEU A 61 9.20 0.17 8.45
C LEU A 61 9.44 -1.01 7.51
N THR A 62 10.70 -1.33 7.25
CA THR A 62 11.08 -2.47 6.39
C THR A 62 10.72 -3.79 7.05
N GLN A 63 10.99 -3.95 8.35
CA GLN A 63 10.58 -5.13 9.12
C GLN A 63 9.06 -5.28 9.15
N LEU A 64 8.32 -4.18 9.36
CA LEU A 64 6.87 -4.19 9.41
C LEU A 64 6.25 -4.58 8.05
N THR A 65 6.89 -4.18 6.95
CA THR A 65 6.47 -4.57 5.59
C THR A 65 6.71 -6.07 5.33
N LYS A 66 7.79 -6.64 5.85
CA LYS A 66 8.14 -8.07 5.71
C LYS A 66 7.20 -9.00 6.47
N HIS A 67 6.59 -8.53 7.56
CA HIS A 67 5.59 -9.25 8.34
C HIS A 67 4.18 -8.67 8.15
N PRO A 68 3.53 -8.89 6.98
CA PRO A 68 2.21 -8.33 6.67
C PRO A 68 1.10 -8.83 7.61
N ALA A 69 1.36 -9.85 8.43
CA ALA A 69 0.45 -10.34 9.46
C ALA A 69 0.15 -9.29 10.55
N LEU A 70 1.10 -8.38 10.83
CA LEU A 70 0.92 -7.28 11.79
C LEU A 70 0.15 -6.11 11.19
N LEU A 71 0.22 -5.94 9.87
CA LEU A 71 -0.53 -4.95 9.10
C LEU A 71 -1.75 -5.57 8.42
N HIS A 72 -2.54 -6.34 9.18
CA HIS A 72 -3.85 -6.78 8.72
C HIS A 72 -4.78 -5.55 8.60
N PHE A 73 -4.66 -4.83 7.48
CA PHE A 73 -5.70 -3.94 6.98
C PHE A 73 -6.89 -4.82 6.61
N LYS A 74 -7.71 -5.13 7.62
CA LYS A 74 -8.98 -5.82 7.48
C LYS A 74 -9.73 -5.14 6.34
N LYS A 75 -9.86 -5.84 5.23
CA LYS A 75 -10.66 -5.39 4.08
C LYS A 75 -12.04 -5.03 4.60
N VAL A 76 -12.33 -3.74 4.68
CA VAL A 76 -13.53 -3.19 5.33
C VAL A 76 -14.84 -3.59 4.63
N PHE A 77 -14.76 -4.28 3.49
CA PHE A 77 -15.94 -4.80 2.80
C PHE A 77 -15.87 -6.32 2.63
N PRO A 78 -16.65 -7.09 3.42
CA PRO A 78 -16.86 -8.50 3.16
C PRO A 78 -17.60 -8.68 1.83
N ILE A 79 -17.22 -9.72 1.09
CA ILE A 79 -17.78 -10.03 -0.23
C ILE A 79 -19.29 -10.32 -0.15
N SER A 80 -19.79 -10.69 1.04
CA SER A 80 -21.21 -10.91 1.34
C SER A 80 -22.09 -9.67 1.13
N ILE A 81 -21.54 -8.45 1.16
CA ILE A 81 -22.29 -7.19 0.91
C ILE A 81 -21.94 -6.60 -0.47
N SER A 82 -21.50 -7.42 -1.42
CA SER A 82 -21.25 -6.95 -2.78
C SER A 82 -22.49 -7.09 -3.66
N ASN A 83 -23.17 -5.99 -3.96
CA ASN A 83 -24.31 -5.95 -4.90
C ASN A 83 -23.88 -6.06 -6.38
N LYS A 84 -22.82 -6.80 -6.68
CA LYS A 84 -22.41 -7.03 -8.07
C LYS A 84 -23.39 -7.94 -8.82
N LYS A 85 -24.17 -8.75 -8.09
CA LYS A 85 -25.14 -9.69 -8.66
C LYS A 85 -26.53 -9.11 -8.89
N ALA A 86 -26.97 -8.08 -8.16
CA ALA A 86 -28.28 -7.45 -8.40
C ALA A 86 -28.21 -6.22 -9.33
N CYS A 87 -27.03 -5.90 -9.87
CA CYS A 87 -26.93 -4.97 -11.00
C CYS A 87 -27.46 -5.65 -12.28
N ILE A 88 -28.15 -4.89 -13.13
CA ILE A 88 -28.82 -5.36 -14.36
C ILE A 88 -27.87 -6.18 -15.25
N ALA A 89 -26.61 -5.77 -15.36
CA ALA A 89 -25.60 -6.51 -16.13
C ALA A 89 -25.34 -7.93 -15.58
N GLY A 90 -25.40 -8.12 -14.26
CA GLY A 90 -25.25 -9.44 -13.63
C GLY A 90 -26.49 -10.33 -13.79
N ILE A 91 -27.68 -9.73 -13.81
CA ILE A 91 -28.95 -10.44 -14.04
C ILE A 91 -29.02 -10.97 -15.47
N LEU A 92 -28.66 -10.14 -16.46
CA LEU A 92 -28.65 -10.55 -17.88
C LEU A 92 -27.65 -11.68 -18.16
N VAL A 93 -26.46 -11.65 -17.53
CA VAL A 93 -25.48 -12.74 -17.63
C VAL A 93 -25.99 -14.04 -16.99
N ASN A 94 -26.74 -13.96 -15.89
CA ASN A 94 -27.31 -15.15 -15.25
C ASN A 94 -28.44 -15.76 -16.08
N HIS A 95 -29.29 -14.92 -16.67
CA HIS A 95 -30.38 -15.33 -17.55
C HIS A 95 -29.87 -16.01 -18.84
N ASP A 96 -28.81 -15.49 -19.45
CA ASP A 96 -28.22 -16.07 -20.66
C ASP A 96 -27.56 -17.44 -20.40
N ASN A 97 -27.06 -17.66 -19.18
CA ASN A 97 -26.49 -18.94 -18.75
C ASN A 97 -27.56 -19.98 -18.36
N ALA A 98 -28.72 -19.55 -17.88
CA ALA A 98 -29.85 -20.43 -17.55
C ALA A 98 -30.57 -20.95 -18.81
N ASN A 99 -30.51 -20.23 -19.93
CA ASN A 99 -31.11 -20.62 -21.21
C ASN A 99 -30.21 -21.53 -22.07
N LYS A 100 -29.10 -22.02 -21.50
CA LYS A 100 -28.12 -22.90 -22.18
C LYS A 100 -28.08 -24.33 -21.63
N ILE A 101 -29.06 -24.70 -20.79
CA ILE A 101 -29.26 -26.05 -20.27
C ILE A 101 -30.48 -26.66 -20.95
#